data_AF-A0A0L7RAQ0-F1
#
_entry.id   AF-A0A0L7RAQ0-F1
#
_cell.length_a   1.000
_cell.length_b   1.000
_cell.length_c   1.000
_cell.angle_alpha   90.00
_cell.angle_beta   90.00
_cell.angle_gamma   90.00
#
_symmetry.space_group_name_H-M   'P 1'
#
loop_
_entity.id
_entity.type
_entity.pdbx_description
1 polymer ?
#
loop_
_entity_poly.entity_id
_entity_poly.type
_entity_poly.pdbx_seq_one_letter_code
_entity_poly.pdbx_strand_id
1 'polypeptide(L)' 'MRSYNWSVKAKRRKTTGTGRMRYLKIVRRKFKNGFREGLPKPKSVQTK' A
#
# COMPACT_ATOMS: atom_id res chain seq x y z
N MET A 1 0.01 -1.83 21.60
CA MET A 1 -0.59 -0.47 21.70
C MET A 1 -1.71 -0.51 22.72
N ARG A 2 -1.69 0.40 23.69
CA ARG A 2 -2.79 0.52 24.67
C ARG A 2 -4.04 1.06 23.98
N SER A 3 -5.15 0.34 24.07
CA SER A 3 -6.45 0.77 23.54
C SER A 3 -7.58 0.21 24.41
N TYR A 4 -8.72 0.91 24.45
CA TYR A 4 -9.88 0.52 25.25
C TYR A 4 -11.17 0.68 24.44
N ASN A 5 -12.10 -0.25 24.60
CA ASN A 5 -13.35 -0.29 23.81
C ASN A 5 -14.27 0.92 24.08
N TRP A 6 -14.27 1.45 25.30
CA TRP A 6 -15.07 2.61 25.69
C TRP A 6 -14.61 3.92 25.02
N SER A 7 -13.38 4.00 24.50
CA SER A 7 -12.87 5.20 23.81
C SER A 7 -12.72 4.99 22.30
N VAL A 8 -13.84 4.95 21.58
CA VAL A 8 -13.87 4.77 20.12
C VAL A 8 -13.11 5.89 19.39
N LYS A 9 -13.20 7.14 19.88
CA LYS A 9 -12.49 8.29 19.30
C LYS A 9 -10.97 8.14 19.41
N ALA A 10 -10.46 7.61 20.53
CA ALA A 10 -9.03 7.36 20.69
C ALA A 10 -8.53 6.30 19.72
N LYS A 11 -9.31 5.22 19.52
CA LYS A 11 -9.01 4.19 18.51
C LYS A 11 -8.97 4.76 17.10
N ARG A 12 -9.97 5.55 16.68
CA ARG A 12 -10.04 6.15 15.33
C ARG A 12 -8.82 7.02 15.00
N ARG A 13 -8.24 7.72 15.99
CA ARG A 13 -7.02 8.53 15.76
C ARG A 13 -5.78 7.70 15.45
N LYS A 14 -5.70 6.48 16.00
CA LYS A 14 -4.51 5.62 15.93
C LYS A 14 -4.64 4.42 15.00
N THR A 15 -5.83 4.20 14.44
CA THR A 15 -6.10 3.05 13.57
C THR A 15 -5.28 3.10 12.27
N THR A 16 -5.19 1.96 11.59
CA THR A 16 -4.54 1.86 10.28
C THR A 16 -5.15 2.86 9.31
N GLY A 17 -4.30 3.51 8.50
CA GLY A 17 -4.73 4.53 7.54
C GLY A 17 -4.58 5.98 8.00
N THR A 18 -4.42 6.27 9.29
CA THR A 18 -4.17 7.66 9.75
C THR A 18 -2.71 8.11 9.56
N GLY A 19 -1.78 7.15 9.46
CA GLY A 19 -0.37 7.39 9.20
C GLY A 19 0.02 7.32 7.72
N ARG A 20 1.32 7.45 7.42
CA ARG A 20 1.86 7.53 6.05
C ARG A 20 1.70 6.26 5.18
N MET A 21 1.26 5.13 5.74
CA MET A 21 1.09 3.84 5.05
C MET A 21 2.22 3.47 4.06
N ARG A 22 3.49 3.70 4.43
CA ARG A 22 4.66 3.59 3.51
C ARG A 22 4.66 2.27 2.71
N TYR A 23 4.35 1.16 3.37
CA TYR A 23 4.27 -0.16 2.77
C TYR A 23 2.88 -0.50 2.22
N LEU A 24 1.83 -0.44 3.05
CA LEU A 24 0.47 -0.88 2.70
C LEU A 24 -0.10 -0.19 1.46
N LYS A 25 0.25 1.09 1.21
CA LYS A 25 -0.19 1.80 0.01
C LYS A 25 0.29 1.14 -1.30
N ILE A 26 1.47 0.52 -1.28
CA ILE A 26 2.08 -0.13 -2.45
C ILE A 26 1.49 -1.53 -2.63
N VAL A 27 1.18 -2.23 -1.54
CA VAL A 27 0.64 -3.60 -1.55
C VAL A 27 -0.64 -3.68 -2.37
N ARG A 28 -1.56 -2.70 -2.26
CA ARG A 28 -2.80 -2.68 -3.05
C ARG A 28 -2.53 -2.71 -4.56
N ARG A 29 -1.52 -1.97 -5.02
CA ARG A 29 -1.09 -1.94 -6.43
C ARG A 29 -0.41 -3.25 -6.84
N LYS A 30 0.45 -3.80 -5.98
CA LYS A 30 1.11 -5.09 -6.22
C LYS A 30 0.09 -6.22 -6.35
N PHE A 31 -0.90 -6.26 -5.47
CA PHE A 31 -1.99 -7.24 -5.50
C PHE A 31 -2.76 -7.19 -6.83
N LYS A 32 -3.16 -6.00 -7.29
CA LYS A 32 -3.81 -5.82 -8.60
C LYS A 32 -2.96 -6.37 -9.76
N ASN A 33 -1.64 -6.28 -9.63
CA ASN A 33 -0.69 -6.75 -10.64
C ASN A 33 -0.22 -8.19 -10.39
N GLY A 34 -0.84 -8.94 -9.48
CA GLY A 34 -0.49 -10.34 -9.18
C GLY A 34 0.88 -10.52 -8.53
N PHE A 35 1.35 -9.53 -7.77
CA PHE A 35 2.66 -9.52 -7.10
C PHE A 35 3.85 -9.79 -8.04
N ARG A 36 3.73 -9.43 -9.32
CA ARG A 36 4.81 -9.58 -10.29
C ARG A 36 6.08 -8.87 -9.83
N GLU A 37 7.19 -9.57 -9.98
CA GLU A 37 8.55 -9.08 -9.70
C GLU A 37 9.34 -8.97 -11.01
N GLY A 38 10.38 -8.13 -11.01
CA GLY A 38 11.17 -7.83 -12.21
C GLY A 38 10.76 -6.54 -12.94
N LEU A 39 11.58 -6.16 -13.93
CA LEU A 39 11.38 -4.96 -14.73
C LEU A 39 10.41 -5.22 -15.89
N PRO A 40 9.62 -4.20 -16.32
CA PRO A 40 8.86 -4.32 -17.55
C PRO A 40 9.80 -4.53 -18.74
N LYS A 41 9.34 -5.30 -19.74
CA LYS A 41 10.10 -5.51 -20.98
C LYS A 41 10.41 -4.14 -21.62
N PRO A 42 11.67 -3.85 -22.01
CA PRO A 42 12.00 -2.61 -22.70
C PRO A 42 11.21 -2.54 -24.02
N LYS A 43 10.75 -1.33 -24.37
CA LYS A 43 10.09 -1.11 -25.66
C LYS A 43 11.11 -1.29 -26.77
N SER A 44 10.82 -2.14 -27.75
CA SER A 44 11.65 -2.24 -28.96
C SER A 44 11.56 -0.92 -29.72
N VAL A 45 12.67 -0.19 -29.85
CA VAL A 45 12.76 0.98 -30.72
C VAL A 45 12.65 0.44 -32.15
N GLN A 46 11.54 0.72 -32.83
CA GLN A 46 11.39 0.41 -34.24
C GLN A 46 12.20 1.44 -35.02
N THR A 47 13.37 1.05 -35.52
CA THR A 47 14.10 1.85 -36.49
C THR A 47 13.32 1.79 -37.80
N LYS A 48 12.94 2.97 -38.31
CA LYS A 48 12.25 3.12 -39.59
C LYS A 48 13.15 2.76 -40.76
#